data_AF-A0A5B0MQP7-F1
#
_entry.id   AF-A0A5B0MQP7-F1
#
_cell.length_a   1.000
_cell.length_b   1.000
_cell.length_c   1.000
_cell.angle_alpha   90.00
_cell.angle_beta   90.00
_cell.angle_gamma   90.00
#
_symmetry.space_group_name_H-M   'P 1'
#
loop_
_entity.id
_entity.type
_entity.pdbx_description
1 polymer ?
#
loop_
_entity_poly.entity_id
_entity_poly.type
_entity_poly.pdbx_seq_one_letter_code
_entity_poly.pdbx_strand_id
1 'polypeptide(L)'
;MRISTLLNLVNKVSSNSPENVKRSPKSSTRLPIGICAEISKIHFHMFLSHQVPIFIKIQRVSFQKSSKLGFDACWDILLLAGRSVTSPGRWDDLLKVKTCKVKLVQINPSNYPSDPALVNRGWHPFVVLIEGDVARLRIPFKFVIAEVIENVSLLVKTTKQLIYQFIHGGTGSVLQPKVEAPKRLPEIRIKFRIVCVQAEDDPFENKLNAICRAGKEEVKDRLARDESFEQKVQGMNRPKT
;
A
#
# COMPACT_ATOMS: atom_id res chain seq x y z
N MET A 1 -66.48 -0.37 21.96
CA MET A 1 -66.34 0.93 22.64
C MET A 1 -66.76 0.77 24.10
N ARG A 2 -65.83 0.37 24.99
CA ARG A 2 -65.99 0.31 26.46
C ARG A 2 -64.63 -0.04 27.07
N ILE A 3 -63.93 0.92 27.67
CA ILE A 3 -62.85 0.65 28.65
C ILE A 3 -62.89 1.77 29.68
N SER A 4 -63.23 1.36 30.90
CA SER A 4 -63.21 2.14 32.13
C SER A 4 -61.83 2.15 32.77
N THR A 5 -61.54 3.23 33.49
CA THR A 5 -60.71 3.32 34.71
C THR A 5 -59.24 2.91 34.64
N LEU A 6 -58.32 3.90 34.75
CA LEU A 6 -57.14 3.84 35.63
C LEU A 6 -56.50 5.24 35.75
N LEU A 7 -57.06 6.06 36.65
CA LEU A 7 -56.49 7.32 37.14
C LEU A 7 -56.36 7.14 38.65
N ASN A 8 -55.17 6.71 39.11
CA ASN A 8 -54.72 6.79 40.50
C ASN A 8 -53.33 6.15 40.62
N LEU A 9 -52.27 6.92 40.37
CA LEU A 9 -50.98 6.71 41.04
C LEU A 9 -50.06 7.95 40.91
N VAL A 10 -50.62 9.13 41.15
CA VAL A 10 -49.84 10.35 41.39
C VAL A 10 -50.09 10.72 42.84
N ASN A 11 -49.02 11.00 43.58
CA ASN A 11 -48.97 11.36 45.00
C ASN A 11 -48.70 10.22 45.99
N LYS A 12 -47.63 9.46 45.75
CA LYS A 12 -46.85 8.94 46.87
C LYS A 12 -45.38 9.22 46.62
N VAL A 13 -44.72 9.74 47.66
CA VAL A 13 -43.29 10.02 47.80
C VAL A 13 -42.87 11.44 47.39
N SER A 14 -43.26 12.41 48.21
CA SER A 14 -42.43 13.57 48.52
C SER A 14 -42.22 13.62 50.03
N SER A 15 -41.06 13.14 50.48
CA SER A 15 -40.36 13.55 51.70
C SER A 15 -39.17 12.61 51.87
N ASN A 16 -37.98 13.11 51.54
CA ASN A 16 -36.74 12.97 52.31
C ASN A 16 -35.54 13.42 51.44
N SER A 17 -34.74 14.30 52.02
CA SER A 17 -33.43 14.79 51.57
C SER A 17 -32.47 14.58 52.75
N PRO A 18 -31.13 14.54 52.62
CA PRO A 18 -30.27 14.29 51.45
C PRO A 18 -29.27 13.14 51.73
N GLU A 19 -29.09 12.18 50.81
CA GLU A 19 -27.98 11.22 50.92
C GLU A 19 -27.21 11.09 49.60
N ASN A 20 -25.98 11.62 49.65
CA ASN A 20 -24.76 11.16 48.97
C ASN A 20 -24.94 10.35 47.67
N VAL A 21 -25.21 11.06 46.56
CA VAL A 21 -25.17 10.45 45.22
C VAL A 21 -23.71 10.24 44.80
N LYS A 22 -23.19 9.05 45.07
CA LYS A 22 -22.05 8.47 44.33
C LYS A 22 -22.38 8.56 42.84
N ARG A 23 -21.68 9.43 42.11
CA ARG A 23 -21.75 9.52 40.65
C ARG A 23 -21.31 8.18 40.06
N SER A 24 -22.26 7.40 39.56
CA SER A 24 -21.96 6.27 38.68
C SER A 24 -21.35 6.81 37.39
N PRO A 25 -20.31 6.16 36.81
CA PRO A 25 -19.84 6.55 35.51
C PRO A 25 -20.93 6.17 34.50
N LYS A 26 -21.51 7.18 33.84
CA LYS A 26 -22.35 6.97 32.65
C LYS A 26 -21.50 6.24 31.60
N SER A 27 -21.59 4.91 31.56
CA SER A 27 -21.04 4.13 30.45
C SER A 27 -21.90 4.43 29.23
N SER A 28 -21.49 5.41 28.42
CA SER A 28 -22.02 5.58 27.09
C SER A 28 -21.57 4.38 26.26
N THR A 29 -22.37 3.32 26.27
CA THR A 29 -22.15 2.10 25.50
C THR A 29 -22.45 2.42 24.04
N ARG A 30 -21.53 3.11 23.35
CA ARG A 30 -21.58 3.20 21.89
C ARG A 30 -21.42 1.78 21.34
N LEU A 31 -22.50 1.24 20.76
CA LEU A 31 -22.47 -0.05 20.09
C LEU A 31 -21.36 -0.02 19.02
N PRO A 32 -20.49 -1.04 18.95
CA PRO A 32 -19.45 -1.07 17.94
C PRO A 32 -20.09 -1.33 16.58
N ILE A 33 -20.45 -0.26 15.87
CA ILE A 33 -20.85 -0.34 14.46
C ILE A 33 -19.59 -0.64 13.65
N GLY A 34 -19.60 -1.76 12.94
CA GLY A 34 -18.56 -2.15 12.01
C GLY A 34 -19.10 -2.21 10.58
N ILE A 35 -18.31 -1.75 9.62
CA ILE A 35 -18.61 -1.91 8.19
C ILE A 35 -17.62 -2.93 7.63
N CYS A 36 -18.14 -3.99 7.02
CA CYS A 36 -17.34 -4.98 6.30
C CYS A 36 -17.80 -4.99 4.84
N ALA A 37 -16.85 -4.90 3.91
CA ALA A 37 -17.12 -5.01 2.47
C ALA A 37 -16.06 -5.90 1.84
N GLU A 38 -16.48 -6.80 0.95
CA GLU A 38 -15.60 -7.69 0.20
C GLU A 38 -15.90 -7.52 -1.29
N ILE A 39 -14.85 -7.27 -2.08
CA ILE A 39 -14.95 -7.04 -3.51
C ILE A 39 -13.93 -7.94 -4.21
N SER A 40 -14.43 -8.88 -5.00
CA SER A 40 -13.59 -9.89 -5.66
C SER A 40 -12.64 -9.30 -6.71
N LYS A 41 -13.08 -8.29 -7.47
CA LYS A 41 -12.28 -7.71 -8.56
C LYS A 41 -12.70 -6.28 -8.85
N ILE A 42 -11.71 -5.40 -8.94
CA ILE A 42 -11.88 -4.00 -9.34
C ILE A 42 -10.90 -3.72 -10.47
N HIS A 43 -11.39 -3.10 -11.53
CA HIS A 43 -10.59 -2.62 -12.66
C HIS A 43 -10.78 -1.12 -12.80
N PHE A 44 -9.68 -0.37 -12.81
CA PHE A 44 -9.68 1.04 -13.17
C PHE A 44 -8.91 1.20 -14.47
N HIS A 45 -9.57 1.81 -15.45
CA HIS A 45 -8.95 2.23 -16.68
C HIS A 45 -8.86 3.74 -16.66
N MET A 46 -7.63 4.26 -16.55
CA MET A 46 -7.36 5.67 -16.35
C MET A 46 -6.56 6.19 -17.54
N PHE A 47 -6.98 7.33 -18.09
CA PHE A 47 -6.23 8.05 -19.12
C PHE A 47 -5.62 9.29 -18.47
N LEU A 48 -4.29 9.33 -18.36
CA LEU A 48 -3.58 10.51 -17.87
C LEU A 48 -3.55 11.61 -18.95
N SER A 49 -3.26 12.86 -18.54
CA SER A 49 -3.34 14.05 -19.39
C SER A 49 -2.56 13.95 -20.71
N HIS A 50 -1.40 13.28 -20.70
CA HIS A 50 -0.59 13.01 -21.91
C HIS A 50 -0.98 11.72 -22.65
N GLN A 51 -2.22 11.25 -22.51
CA GLN A 51 -2.71 9.99 -23.10
C GLN A 51 -1.89 8.76 -22.73
N VAL A 52 -1.25 8.74 -21.56
CA VAL A 52 -0.64 7.52 -21.02
C VAL A 52 -1.76 6.71 -20.37
N PRO A 53 -2.28 5.64 -21.00
CA PRO A 53 -3.32 4.87 -20.37
C PRO A 53 -2.67 3.98 -19.31
N ILE A 54 -3.31 3.94 -18.16
CA ILE A 54 -2.89 3.16 -17.02
C ILE A 54 -4.05 2.26 -16.65
N PHE A 55 -3.73 0.98 -16.50
CA PHE A 55 -4.67 -0.02 -16.03
C PHE A 55 -4.31 -0.43 -14.62
N ILE A 56 -5.25 -0.28 -13.69
CA ILE A 56 -5.11 -0.74 -12.31
C ILE A 56 -6.10 -1.88 -12.10
N LYS A 57 -5.60 -3.01 -11.62
CA LYS A 57 -6.40 -4.16 -11.23
C LYS A 57 -6.15 -4.48 -9.77
N ILE A 58 -7.23 -4.60 -9.01
CA ILE A 58 -7.19 -5.02 -7.62
C ILE A 58 -8.08 -6.26 -7.45
N GLN A 59 -7.60 -7.28 -6.75
CA GLN A 59 -8.33 -8.53 -6.54
C GLN A 59 -8.49 -8.85 -5.06
N ARG A 60 -9.66 -9.39 -4.72
CA ARG A 60 -10.07 -9.83 -3.38
C ARG A 60 -9.75 -8.76 -2.34
N VAL A 61 -10.33 -7.58 -2.56
CA VAL A 61 -10.24 -6.47 -1.63
C VAL A 61 -11.24 -6.73 -0.52
N SER A 62 -10.76 -6.88 0.70
CA SER A 62 -11.60 -6.87 1.89
C SER A 62 -11.31 -5.62 2.70
N PHE A 63 -12.37 -5.01 3.19
CA PHE A 63 -12.34 -3.80 3.98
C PHE A 63 -13.13 -4.05 5.25
N GLN A 64 -12.52 -3.78 6.39
CA GLN A 64 -13.16 -3.86 7.68
C GLN A 64 -12.87 -2.59 8.48
N LYS A 65 -13.90 -1.82 8.78
CA LYS A 65 -13.82 -0.66 9.66
C LYS A 65 -14.56 -0.97 10.94
N SER A 66 -13.87 -0.91 12.08
CA SER A 66 -14.45 -1.15 13.40
C SER A 66 -14.21 0.06 14.29
N SER A 67 -15.27 0.55 14.95
CA SER A 67 -15.23 1.77 15.77
C SER A 67 -14.24 1.71 16.96
N LYS A 68 -13.77 0.51 17.36
CA LYS A 68 -12.85 0.32 18.50
C LYS A 68 -11.43 -0.07 18.10
N LEU A 69 -11.27 -0.76 16.96
CA LEU A 69 -9.98 -1.36 16.54
C LEU A 69 -9.31 -0.61 15.39
N GLY A 70 -10.02 0.30 14.70
CA GLY A 70 -9.50 1.05 13.57
C GLY A 70 -9.99 0.51 12.23
N PHE A 71 -9.17 0.69 11.20
CA PHE A 71 -9.48 0.33 9.81
C PHE A 71 -8.46 -0.71 9.34
N ASP A 72 -8.95 -1.80 8.77
CA ASP A 72 -8.16 -2.84 8.13
C ASP A 72 -8.60 -2.96 6.66
N ALA A 73 -7.65 -2.92 5.75
CA ALA A 73 -7.86 -3.19 4.34
C ALA A 73 -6.85 -4.22 3.88
N CYS A 74 -7.35 -5.30 3.27
CA CYS A 74 -6.53 -6.37 2.74
C CYS A 74 -6.81 -6.53 1.24
N TRP A 75 -5.78 -6.88 0.47
CA TRP A 75 -5.94 -7.28 -0.93
C TRP A 75 -4.95 -8.38 -1.31
N ASP A 76 -5.36 -9.28 -2.20
CA ASP A 76 -4.52 -10.38 -2.66
C ASP A 76 -3.56 -9.94 -3.78
N ILE A 77 -4.06 -9.17 -4.75
CA ILE A 77 -3.24 -8.73 -5.90
C ILE A 77 -3.63 -7.30 -6.26
N LEU A 78 -2.64 -6.42 -6.25
CA LEU A 78 -2.68 -5.10 -6.87
C LEU A 78 -1.70 -5.11 -8.06
N LEU A 79 -2.21 -4.81 -9.25
CA LEU A 79 -1.44 -4.74 -10.48
C LEU A 79 -1.65 -3.36 -11.12
N LEU A 80 -0.56 -2.69 -11.43
CA LEU A 80 -0.50 -1.49 -12.24
C LEU A 80 0.17 -1.87 -13.57
N ALA A 81 -0.50 -1.64 -14.68
CA ALA A 81 0.02 -1.87 -16.01
C ALA A 81 -0.03 -0.58 -16.84
N GLY A 82 1.03 -0.35 -17.61
CA GLY A 82 1.13 0.75 -18.58
C GLY A 82 1.09 0.22 -20.01
N ARG A 83 0.92 1.12 -20.97
CA ARG A 83 1.09 0.73 -22.37
C ARG A 83 2.55 0.37 -22.65
N SER A 84 2.73 -0.78 -23.32
CA SER A 84 4.05 -1.21 -23.79
C SER A 84 4.52 -0.28 -24.92
N VAL A 85 5.74 0.23 -24.80
CA VAL A 85 6.41 0.99 -25.87
C VAL A 85 7.02 0.04 -26.91
N THR A 86 7.38 -1.17 -26.49
CA THR A 86 8.05 -2.18 -27.33
C THR A 86 7.06 -2.95 -28.21
N SER A 87 5.81 -3.15 -27.76
CA SER A 87 4.77 -3.88 -28.51
C SER A 87 3.47 -3.08 -28.54
N PRO A 88 3.14 -2.42 -29.67
CA PRO A 88 1.93 -1.60 -29.75
C PRO A 88 0.68 -2.44 -29.48
N GLY A 89 -0.20 -1.94 -28.60
CA GLY A 89 -1.44 -2.62 -28.21
C GLY A 89 -1.31 -3.60 -27.02
N ARG A 90 -0.08 -3.86 -26.53
CA ARG A 90 0.15 -4.70 -25.34
C ARG A 90 0.24 -3.85 -24.06
N TRP A 91 -0.18 -4.46 -22.95
CA TRP A 91 0.02 -3.92 -21.60
C TRP A 91 1.26 -4.55 -20.96
N ASP A 92 2.11 -3.72 -20.38
CA ASP A 92 3.25 -4.17 -19.60
C ASP A 92 3.02 -3.92 -18.11
N ASP A 93 3.38 -4.91 -17.30
CA ASP A 93 3.30 -4.85 -15.85
C ASP A 93 4.33 -3.85 -15.31
N LEU A 94 3.86 -2.80 -14.63
CA LEU A 94 4.72 -1.79 -14.00
C LEU A 94 4.92 -2.05 -12.51
N LEU A 95 3.83 -2.29 -11.78
CA LEU A 95 3.89 -2.57 -10.34
C LEU A 95 2.97 -3.74 -10.03
N LYS A 96 3.48 -4.70 -9.27
CA LYS A 96 2.72 -5.84 -8.76
C LYS A 96 2.96 -5.99 -7.28
N VAL A 97 1.91 -5.84 -6.49
CA VAL A 97 1.94 -6.07 -5.04
C VAL A 97 1.03 -7.25 -4.73
N LYS A 98 1.59 -8.28 -4.11
CA LYS A 98 0.86 -9.47 -3.68
C LYS A 98 0.66 -9.46 -2.17
N THR A 99 -0.54 -9.87 -1.77
CA THR A 99 -1.00 -10.09 -0.40
C THR A 99 -0.55 -8.96 0.50
N CYS A 100 -1.31 -7.87 0.51
CA CYS A 100 -1.05 -6.71 1.34
C CYS A 100 -2.16 -6.53 2.36
N LYS A 101 -1.78 -6.16 3.59
CA LYS A 101 -2.65 -5.82 4.70
C LYS A 101 -2.26 -4.44 5.18
N VAL A 102 -3.22 -3.55 5.19
CA VAL A 102 -3.08 -2.16 5.62
C VAL A 102 -3.93 -1.97 6.85
N LYS A 103 -3.27 -1.79 8.00
CA LYS A 103 -3.92 -1.50 9.27
C LYS A 103 -3.68 -0.05 9.64
N LEU A 104 -4.76 0.69 9.81
CA LEU A 104 -4.76 2.04 10.32
C LEU A 104 -5.27 2.00 11.77
N VAL A 105 -4.36 2.26 12.70
CA VAL A 105 -4.66 2.24 14.13
C VAL A 105 -4.73 3.67 14.63
N GLN A 106 -5.91 4.04 15.12
CA GLN A 106 -6.15 5.33 15.76
C GLN A 106 -5.72 5.27 17.23
N ILE A 107 -5.08 6.34 17.68
CA ILE A 107 -4.61 6.48 19.05
C ILE A 107 -5.83 6.69 19.94
N ASN A 108 -6.13 5.69 20.77
CA ASN A 108 -6.97 5.89 21.94
C ASN A 108 -6.06 5.72 23.17
N PRO A 109 -5.92 6.74 24.04
CA PRO A 109 -5.11 6.65 25.26
C PRO A 109 -5.55 5.51 26.20
N SER A 110 -6.77 5.00 26.03
CA SER A 110 -7.35 3.89 26.81
C SER A 110 -7.15 2.50 26.20
N ASN A 111 -6.71 2.38 24.94
CA ASN A 111 -6.45 1.11 24.28
C ASN A 111 -4.94 0.95 24.12
N TYR A 112 -4.29 0.32 25.10
CA TYR A 112 -2.93 -0.16 24.91
C TYR A 112 -2.99 -1.31 23.88
N PRO A 113 -2.44 -1.15 22.67
CA PRO A 113 -2.51 -2.21 21.69
C PRO A 113 -1.69 -3.40 22.19
N SER A 114 -2.23 -4.60 22.04
CA SER A 114 -1.56 -5.86 22.41
C SER A 114 -0.28 -6.11 21.61
N ASP A 115 -0.15 -5.50 20.42
CA ASP A 115 1.05 -5.60 19.59
C ASP A 115 2.05 -4.47 19.91
N PRO A 116 3.31 -4.79 20.26
CA PRO A 116 4.35 -3.79 20.51
C PRO A 116 4.69 -2.95 19.26
N ALA A 117 4.37 -3.47 18.07
CA ALA A 117 4.51 -2.78 16.79
C ALA A 117 3.45 -1.66 16.56
N LEU A 118 2.51 -1.46 17.50
CA LEU A 118 1.49 -0.41 17.42
C LEU A 118 1.64 0.66 18.50
N VAL A 119 2.66 0.55 19.36
CA VAL A 119 2.96 1.56 20.38
C VAL A 119 3.55 2.80 19.71
N ASN A 120 2.78 3.89 19.75
CA ASN A 120 3.17 5.20 19.26
C ASN A 120 3.98 5.93 20.32
N ARG A 121 5.12 6.52 19.93
CA ARG A 121 6.02 7.28 20.82
C ARG A 121 5.49 8.66 21.24
N GLY A 122 4.23 8.99 20.93
CA GLY A 122 3.52 10.18 21.41
C GLY A 122 3.52 11.38 20.45
N TRP A 123 4.23 11.31 19.32
CA TRP A 123 4.40 12.45 18.40
C TRP A 123 3.55 12.37 17.13
N HIS A 124 3.03 11.19 16.79
CA HIS A 124 2.27 10.95 15.56
C HIS A 124 0.76 10.90 15.86
N PRO A 125 -0.12 11.36 14.95
CA PRO A 125 -1.59 11.36 15.16
C PRO A 125 -2.25 9.99 14.93
N PHE A 126 -1.65 9.12 14.12
CA PHE A 126 -2.08 7.75 13.88
C PHE A 126 -0.90 6.93 13.32
N VAL A 127 -1.01 5.59 13.38
CA VAL A 127 -0.01 4.66 12.84
C VAL A 127 -0.62 3.92 11.65
N VAL A 128 0.11 3.91 10.53
CA VAL A 128 -0.23 3.13 9.33
C VAL A 128 0.76 1.98 9.24
N LEU A 129 0.27 0.75 9.39
CA LEU A 129 1.04 -0.46 9.20
C LEU A 129 0.68 -1.07 7.84
N ILE A 130 1.68 -1.19 6.98
CA ILE A 130 1.57 -1.80 5.66
C ILE A 130 2.41 -3.07 5.68
N GLU A 131 1.78 -4.23 5.69
CA GLU A 131 2.45 -5.52 5.63
C GLU A 131 2.11 -6.21 4.31
N GLY A 132 3.11 -6.73 3.61
CA GLY A 132 2.85 -7.51 2.42
C GLY A 132 3.89 -8.57 2.12
N ASP A 133 3.58 -9.42 1.15
CA ASP A 133 4.46 -10.52 0.79
C ASP A 133 5.49 -10.08 -0.26
N VAL A 134 5.02 -9.75 -1.47
CA VAL A 134 5.91 -9.43 -2.60
C VAL A 134 5.49 -8.10 -3.21
N ALA A 135 6.44 -7.17 -3.31
CA ALA A 135 6.32 -5.95 -4.10
C ALA A 135 7.33 -5.99 -5.25
N ARG A 136 6.85 -5.97 -6.50
CA ARG A 136 7.68 -5.94 -7.70
C ARG A 136 7.39 -4.69 -8.52
N LEU A 137 8.39 -3.84 -8.67
CA LEU A 137 8.40 -2.70 -9.58
C LEU A 137 9.23 -3.09 -10.81
N ARG A 138 8.62 -3.09 -12.00
CA ARG A 138 9.29 -3.33 -13.28
C ARG A 138 9.17 -2.07 -14.13
N ILE A 139 10.29 -1.65 -14.68
CA ILE A 139 10.40 -0.52 -15.62
C ILE A 139 10.67 -1.13 -17.00
N PRO A 140 9.68 -1.16 -17.90
CA PRO A 140 9.87 -1.68 -19.25
C PRO A 140 10.86 -0.84 -20.05
N PHE A 141 11.48 -1.45 -21.05
CA PHE A 141 12.41 -0.76 -21.94
C PHE A 141 11.75 0.45 -22.61
N LYS A 142 12.42 1.61 -22.58
CA LYS A 142 11.94 2.91 -23.10
C LYS A 142 10.70 3.48 -22.39
N PHE A 143 10.26 2.92 -21.26
CA PHE A 143 9.14 3.48 -20.50
C PHE A 143 9.58 4.65 -19.62
N VAL A 144 8.95 5.83 -19.79
CA VAL A 144 9.27 7.04 -19.04
C VAL A 144 8.36 7.17 -17.81
N ILE A 145 8.85 6.73 -16.64
CA ILE A 145 8.08 6.81 -15.38
C ILE A 145 7.86 8.26 -14.94
N ALA A 146 8.78 9.17 -15.28
CA ALA A 146 8.67 10.58 -14.92
C ALA A 146 7.36 11.19 -15.41
N GLU A 147 6.95 10.90 -16.65
CA GLU A 147 5.68 11.35 -17.21
C GLU A 147 4.48 10.83 -16.41
N VAL A 148 4.52 9.58 -15.93
CA VAL A 148 3.46 9.02 -15.09
C VAL A 148 3.39 9.76 -13.76
N ILE A 149 4.52 9.97 -13.10
CA ILE A 149 4.59 10.66 -11.81
C ILE A 149 4.11 12.10 -11.93
N GLU A 150 4.55 12.82 -12.95
CA GLU A 150 4.14 14.20 -13.22
C GLU A 150 2.64 14.30 -13.48
N ASN A 151 2.09 13.40 -14.30
CA ASN A 151 0.67 13.36 -14.58
C ASN A 151 -0.17 12.99 -13.35
N VAL A 152 0.31 12.08 -12.48
CA VAL A 152 -0.37 11.77 -11.21
C VAL A 152 -0.33 12.96 -10.26
N SER A 153 0.79 13.68 -10.18
CA SER A 153 0.92 14.91 -9.40
C SER A 153 -0.03 16.00 -9.91
N LEU A 154 -0.13 16.16 -11.23
CA LEU A 154 -1.08 17.06 -11.86
C LEU A 154 -2.53 16.65 -11.54
N LEU A 155 -2.87 15.37 -11.64
CA LEU A 155 -4.18 14.85 -11.27
C LEU A 155 -4.54 15.22 -9.83
N VAL A 156 -3.66 14.97 -8.87
CA VAL A 156 -3.90 15.30 -7.45
C VAL A 156 -4.12 16.80 -7.25
N LYS A 157 -3.29 17.64 -7.86
CA LYS A 157 -3.42 19.11 -7.79
C LYS A 157 -4.72 19.61 -8.40
N THR A 158 -5.07 19.10 -9.57
CA THR A 158 -6.30 19.45 -10.28
C THR A 158 -7.54 18.96 -9.51
N THR A 159 -7.52 17.75 -8.96
CA THR A 159 -8.60 17.25 -8.09
C THR A 159 -8.75 18.11 -6.84
N LYS A 160 -7.65 18.53 -6.20
CA LYS A 160 -7.69 19.46 -5.06
C LYS A 160 -8.35 20.78 -5.44
N GLN A 161 -7.97 21.34 -6.59
CA GLN A 161 -8.55 22.58 -7.09
C GLN A 161 -10.04 22.42 -7.41
N LEU A 162 -10.43 21.31 -8.04
CA LEU A 162 -11.82 20.98 -8.38
C LEU A 162 -12.67 20.85 -7.11
N ILE A 163 -12.20 20.11 -6.10
CA ILE A 163 -12.89 19.99 -4.81
C ILE A 163 -13.09 21.35 -4.14
N TYR A 164 -12.10 22.24 -4.21
CA TYR A 164 -12.26 23.58 -3.64
C TYR A 164 -13.28 24.43 -4.40
N GLN A 165 -13.20 24.46 -5.72
CA GLN A 165 -14.11 25.25 -6.55
C GLN A 165 -15.56 24.76 -6.43
N PHE A 166 -15.78 23.44 -6.54
CA PHE A 166 -17.12 22.88 -6.62
C PHE A 166 -17.74 22.54 -5.27
N ILE A 167 -16.96 22.07 -4.28
CA ILE A 167 -17.51 21.68 -2.97
C ILE A 167 -17.46 22.86 -1.99
N HIS A 168 -16.39 23.65 -2.01
CA HIS A 168 -16.21 24.76 -1.06
C HIS A 168 -16.67 26.11 -1.63
N GLY A 169 -17.01 26.17 -2.92
CA GLY A 169 -17.53 27.38 -3.58
C GLY A 169 -16.49 28.50 -3.76
N GLY A 170 -15.20 28.20 -3.63
CA GLY A 170 -14.14 29.21 -3.73
C GLY A 170 -13.73 29.47 -5.18
N THR A 171 -13.69 30.73 -5.60
CA THR A 171 -13.28 31.14 -6.97
C THR A 171 -11.76 31.27 -7.14
N GLY A 172 -10.99 31.25 -6.04
CA GLY A 172 -9.53 31.38 -6.05
C GLY A 172 -8.75 30.10 -6.33
N SER A 173 -7.41 30.23 -6.44
CA SER A 173 -6.47 29.10 -6.57
C SER A 173 -5.97 28.63 -5.20
N VAL A 174 -6.16 27.35 -4.86
CA VAL A 174 -5.70 26.74 -3.58
C VAL A 174 -4.25 26.29 -3.64
N LEU A 175 -3.62 26.40 -4.80
CA LEU A 175 -2.28 25.89 -5.05
C LEU A 175 -1.17 26.85 -4.58
N GLN A 176 -1.54 27.99 -4.00
CA GLN A 176 -0.58 28.95 -3.48
C GLN A 176 0.02 28.46 -2.15
N PRO A 177 1.36 28.55 -1.98
CA PRO A 177 2.01 28.16 -0.73
C PRO A 177 1.61 29.12 0.39
N LYS A 178 1.04 28.59 1.47
CA LYS A 178 0.73 29.34 2.69
C LYS A 178 1.72 28.93 3.79
N VAL A 179 2.13 29.91 4.61
CA VAL A 179 2.92 29.62 5.81
C VAL A 179 2.04 28.80 6.76
N GLU A 180 2.44 27.55 7.01
CA GLU A 180 1.74 26.61 7.89
C GLU A 180 2.70 26.11 8.98
N ALA A 181 2.18 25.87 10.17
CA ALA A 181 2.93 25.25 11.25
C ALA A 181 3.35 23.80 10.88
N PRO A 182 4.37 23.22 11.53
CA PRO A 182 4.83 21.87 11.25
C PRO A 182 3.68 20.85 11.30
N LYS A 183 3.41 20.18 10.17
CA LYS A 183 2.37 19.15 10.10
C LYS A 183 2.81 17.92 10.88
N ARG A 184 1.94 17.45 11.77
CA ARG A 184 2.14 16.17 12.46
C ARG A 184 1.91 15.02 11.47
N LEU A 185 3.00 14.41 11.01
CA LEU A 185 2.94 13.29 10.08
C LEU A 185 2.62 11.99 10.83
N PRO A 186 1.82 11.08 10.23
CA PRO A 186 1.60 9.76 10.79
C PRO A 186 2.88 8.92 10.72
N GLU A 187 2.98 7.94 11.62
CA GLU A 187 4.05 6.96 11.55
C GLU A 187 3.66 5.88 10.53
N ILE A 188 4.45 5.70 9.48
CA ILE A 188 4.20 4.71 8.44
C ILE A 188 5.24 3.59 8.61
N ARG A 189 4.78 2.39 8.94
CA ARG A 189 5.61 1.19 9.06
C ARG A 189 5.35 0.29 7.87
N ILE A 190 6.37 0.03 7.07
CA ILE A 190 6.27 -0.77 5.86
C ILE A 190 7.09 -2.04 6.05
N LYS A 191 6.45 -3.20 5.88
CA LYS A 191 7.08 -4.52 6.01
C LYS A 191 6.72 -5.37 4.81
N PHE A 192 7.72 -5.68 3.98
CA PHE A 192 7.57 -6.61 2.87
C PHE A 192 8.55 -7.77 3.02
N ARG A 193 8.15 -8.99 2.63
CA ARG A 193 9.06 -10.15 2.62
C ARG A 193 10.07 -10.03 1.48
N ILE A 194 9.61 -9.64 0.29
CA ILE A 194 10.46 -9.47 -0.90
C ILE A 194 10.08 -8.17 -1.61
N VAL A 195 11.07 -7.33 -1.86
CA VAL A 195 10.96 -6.14 -2.72
C VAL A 195 11.91 -6.32 -3.89
N CYS A 196 11.37 -6.25 -5.11
CA CYS A 196 12.15 -6.40 -6.34
C CYS A 196 11.95 -5.15 -7.21
N VAL A 197 13.05 -4.50 -7.57
CA VAL A 197 13.08 -3.42 -8.54
C VAL A 197 13.84 -3.92 -9.75
N GLN A 198 13.20 -3.90 -10.91
CA GLN A 198 13.78 -4.35 -12.17
C GLN A 198 13.64 -3.24 -13.21
N ALA A 199 14.77 -2.77 -13.73
CA ALA A 199 14.79 -2.01 -14.98
C ALA A 199 15.14 -2.98 -16.11
N GLU A 200 14.39 -2.92 -17.20
CA GLU A 200 14.61 -3.76 -18.38
C GLU A 200 15.44 -2.99 -19.40
N ASP A 201 16.58 -3.59 -19.78
CA ASP A 201 17.46 -3.09 -20.83
C ASP A 201 16.90 -3.41 -22.22
N ASP A 202 17.59 -2.96 -23.27
CA ASP A 202 17.22 -3.28 -24.65
C ASP A 202 17.18 -4.81 -24.84
N PRO A 203 16.07 -5.39 -25.34
CA PRO A 203 16.00 -6.81 -25.63
C PRO A 203 17.10 -7.29 -26.59
N PHE A 204 17.63 -6.42 -27.46
CA PHE A 204 18.76 -6.73 -28.33
C PHE A 204 20.07 -6.86 -27.55
N GLU A 205 20.40 -5.87 -26.71
CA GLU A 205 21.60 -5.89 -25.89
C GLU A 205 21.59 -7.05 -24.90
N ASN A 206 20.43 -7.36 -24.33
CA ASN A 206 20.28 -8.49 -23.41
C ASN A 206 20.61 -9.84 -24.10
N LYS A 207 20.18 -10.02 -25.36
CA LYS A 207 20.53 -11.22 -26.15
C LYS A 207 22.01 -11.26 -26.48
N LEU A 208 22.60 -10.14 -26.89
CA LEU A 208 24.04 -10.06 -27.14
C LEU A 208 24.86 -10.38 -25.88
N ASN A 209 24.47 -9.82 -24.74
CA ASN A 209 25.13 -10.07 -23.46
C ASN A 209 25.03 -11.55 -23.07
N ALA A 210 23.87 -12.19 -23.27
CA ALA A 210 23.71 -13.62 -23.04
C ALA A 210 24.67 -14.46 -23.91
N ILE A 211 24.78 -14.16 -25.21
CA ILE A 211 25.70 -14.85 -26.12
C ILE A 211 27.16 -14.61 -25.70
N CYS A 212 27.53 -13.36 -25.39
CA CYS A 212 28.88 -13.03 -24.94
C CYS A 212 29.25 -13.72 -23.62
N ARG A 213 28.30 -13.89 -22.70
CA ARG A 213 28.52 -14.64 -21.45
C ARG A 213 28.73 -16.12 -21.72
N ALA A 214 27.87 -16.72 -22.54
CA ALA A 214 28.01 -18.13 -22.92
C ALA A 214 29.35 -18.40 -23.64
N GLY A 215 29.75 -17.53 -24.57
CA GLY A 215 31.03 -17.65 -25.27
C GLY A 215 32.24 -17.51 -24.35
N LYS A 216 32.18 -16.62 -23.34
CA LYS A 216 33.25 -16.48 -22.32
C LYS A 216 33.37 -17.74 -21.47
N GLU A 217 32.25 -18.33 -21.08
CA GLU A 217 32.22 -19.57 -20.29
C GLU A 217 32.77 -20.74 -21.09
N GLU A 218 32.40 -20.87 -22.36
CA GLU A 218 32.95 -21.91 -23.24
C GLU A 218 34.47 -21.79 -23.43
N VAL A 219 34.99 -20.58 -23.65
CA VAL A 219 36.44 -20.35 -23.77
C VAL A 219 37.17 -20.69 -22.47
N LYS A 220 36.59 -20.35 -21.32
CA LYS A 220 37.12 -20.72 -20.01
C LYS A 220 37.21 -22.24 -19.85
N ASP A 221 36.17 -22.97 -20.26
CA ASP A 221 36.14 -24.43 -20.20
C ASP A 221 37.11 -25.09 -21.19
N ARG A 222 37.40 -24.46 -22.33
CA ARG A 222 38.45 -24.90 -23.26
C ARG A 222 39.83 -24.76 -22.62
N LEU A 223 40.15 -23.58 -22.09
CA LEU A 223 41.42 -23.32 -21.41
C LEU A 223 41.64 -24.23 -20.20
N ALA A 224 40.62 -24.44 -19.36
CA ALA A 224 40.73 -25.34 -18.21
C ALA A 224 41.03 -26.79 -18.61
N ARG A 225 40.47 -27.25 -19.74
CA ARG A 225 40.78 -28.57 -20.29
C ARG A 225 42.21 -28.63 -20.81
N ASP A 226 42.67 -27.61 -21.53
CA ASP A 226 44.03 -27.53 -22.05
C ASP A 226 45.07 -27.50 -20.91
N GLU A 227 44.85 -26.68 -19.88
CA GLU A 227 45.67 -26.65 -18.66
C GLU A 227 45.71 -28.02 -17.96
N SER A 228 44.56 -28.69 -17.84
CA SER A 228 44.49 -30.03 -17.23
C SER A 228 45.24 -31.08 -18.06
N PHE A 229 45.28 -30.93 -19.39
CA PHE A 229 46.01 -31.79 -20.28
C PHE A 229 47.51 -31.54 -20.16
N GLU A 230 47.95 -30.28 -20.18
CA GLU A 230 49.36 -29.91 -19.99
C GLU A 230 49.91 -30.41 -18.65
N GLN A 231 49.14 -30.28 -17.56
CA GLN A 231 49.52 -30.81 -16.25
C GLN A 231 49.70 -32.34 -16.26
N LYS A 232 48.82 -33.07 -16.96
CA LYS A 232 48.95 -34.54 -17.12
C LYS A 232 50.19 -34.91 -17.92
N VAL A 233 50.46 -34.22 -19.02
CA VAL A 233 51.65 -34.45 -19.86
C VAL A 233 52.93 -34.16 -19.07
N GLN A 234 52.98 -33.04 -18.34
CA GLN A 234 54.11 -32.72 -17.45
C GLN A 234 54.29 -33.76 -16.35
N GLY A 235 53.21 -34.30 -15.79
CA GLY A 235 53.24 -35.39 -14.82
C GLY A 235 53.82 -36.69 -15.40
N MET A 236 53.49 -37.03 -16.65
CA MET A 236 54.05 -38.21 -17.35
C MET A 236 55.53 -38.03 -17.72
N ASN A 237 55.96 -36.82 -18.09
CA ASN A 237 57.32 -36.53 -18.51
C ASN A 237 58.30 -36.31 -17.34
N ARG A 238 57.83 -36.24 -16.09
CA ARG A 238 58.71 -36.20 -14.92
C ARG A 238 59.34 -37.57 -14.68
N PRO A 239 60.68 -37.68 -14.59
CA PRO A 239 61.34 -38.95 -14.32
C PRO A 239 60.89 -39.47 -12.95
N LYS A 240 60.46 -40.74 -12.92
CA LYS A 240 60.16 -41.45 -11.67
C LYS A 240 61.47 -41.53 -10.86
N THR A 241 61.48 -40.86 -9.71
CA THR A 241 62.55 -40.96 -8.72
C THR A 241 62.40 -42.23 -7.92
#